data_AF-A0A2H0PBI6-F1
#
_entry.id   AF-A0A2H0PBI6-F1
#
_cell.length_a   1.000
_cell.length_b   1.000
_cell.length_c   1.000
_cell.angle_alpha   90.00
_cell.angle_beta   90.00
_cell.angle_gamma   90.00
#
_symmetry.space_group_name_H-M   'P 1'
#
loop_
_entity.id
_entity.type
_entity.pdbx_description
1 polymer ?
#
loop_
_entity_poly.entity_id
_entity_poly.type
_entity_poly.pdbx_seq_one_letter_code
_entity_poly.pdbx_strand_id
1 'polypeptide(L)'
;MDFDEFRGRVERIDKLAASRDDLALVTALTEFANCDLPDLDRARLWIQAAQAHERLNEPGRALEAYERAALLETPHHRFQASFRKSDYLQRLGRKDESREILQALLERPEATLSERNSFTARIKLLRRAP
;
A
#
# COMPACT_ATOMS: atom_id res chain seq x y z
N MET A 1 -20.02 -8.77 -10.58
CA MET A 1 -20.27 -9.03 -9.15
C MET A 1 -21.52 -8.28 -8.77
N ASP A 2 -22.48 -8.94 -8.12
CA ASP A 2 -23.65 -8.25 -7.58
C ASP A 2 -23.36 -7.63 -6.20
N PHE A 3 -24.30 -6.84 -5.70
CA PHE A 3 -24.13 -6.12 -4.43
C PHE A 3 -23.99 -7.05 -3.22
N ASP A 4 -24.69 -8.18 -3.22
CA ASP A 4 -24.66 -9.13 -2.11
C ASP A 4 -23.34 -9.90 -2.06
N GLU A 5 -22.81 -10.28 -3.22
CA GLU A 5 -21.48 -10.89 -3.36
C GLU A 5 -20.39 -9.90 -2.91
N PHE A 6 -20.48 -8.64 -3.33
CA PHE A 6 -19.55 -7.59 -2.90
C PHE A 6 -19.54 -7.43 -1.38
N ARG A 7 -20.73 -7.28 -0.79
CA ARG A 7 -20.90 -7.14 0.66
C ARG A 7 -20.37 -8.35 1.42
N GLY A 8 -20.68 -9.56 0.96
CA GLY A 8 -20.20 -10.79 1.59
C GLY A 8 -18.68 -10.92 1.57
N ARG A 9 -18.01 -10.47 0.50
CA ARG A 9 -16.54 -10.44 0.42
C ARG A 9 -15.93 -9.43 1.40
N VAL A 10 -16.51 -8.24 1.53
CA VAL A 10 -16.07 -7.23 2.50
C VAL A 10 -16.22 -7.75 3.93
N GLU A 11 -17.40 -8.29 4.29
CA GLU A 11 -17.66 -8.84 5.62
C GLU A 11 -16.68 -9.98 5.97
N ARG A 12 -16.35 -10.84 5.00
CA ARG A 12 -15.34 -11.88 5.16
C ARG A 12 -13.95 -11.30 5.45
N ILE A 13 -13.53 -10.29 4.70
CA ILE A 13 -12.22 -9.64 4.90
C ILE A 13 -12.14 -8.99 6.28
N ASP A 14 -13.19 -8.30 6.71
CA ASP A 14 -13.24 -7.66 8.03
C ASP A 14 -13.14 -8.70 9.16
N LYS A 15 -13.84 -9.83 9.02
CA LYS A 15 -13.74 -10.94 9.98
C LYS A 15 -12.33 -11.53 10.02
N LEU A 16 -11.70 -11.74 8.86
CA LEU A 16 -10.34 -12.27 8.77
C LEU A 16 -9.33 -11.32 9.41
N ALA A 17 -9.46 -10.01 9.13
CA ALA A 17 -8.63 -8.97 9.73
C ALA A 17 -8.76 -8.94 11.27
N ALA A 18 -9.99 -9.13 11.79
CA ALA A 18 -10.22 -9.22 13.23
C ALA A 18 -9.63 -10.51 13.85
N SER A 19 -9.67 -11.63 13.11
CA SER A 19 -9.16 -12.93 13.58
C SER A 19 -7.63 -13.05 13.60
N ARG A 20 -6.91 -12.10 12.99
CA ARG A 20 -5.44 -12.11 12.81
C ARG A 20 -4.91 -13.33 12.03
N ASP A 21 -5.76 -13.98 11.25
CA ASP A 21 -5.32 -14.96 10.24
C ASP A 21 -4.84 -14.21 9.00
N ASP A 22 -3.59 -13.72 9.06
CA ASP A 22 -3.01 -12.90 7.99
C ASP A 22 -2.83 -13.69 6.68
N LEU A 23 -2.68 -15.02 6.73
CA LEU A 23 -2.56 -15.85 5.53
C LEU A 23 -3.88 -15.94 4.77
N ALA A 24 -4.97 -16.24 5.49
CA ALA A 24 -6.31 -16.25 4.89
C ALA A 24 -6.72 -14.85 4.45
N LEU A 25 -6.33 -13.82 5.20
CA LEU A 25 -6.60 -12.42 4.85
C LEU A 25 -5.92 -12.01 3.55
N VAL A 26 -4.61 -12.29 3.39
CA VAL A 26 -3.88 -12.02 2.12
C VAL A 26 -4.57 -12.68 0.95
N THR A 27 -4.98 -13.93 1.10
CA THR A 27 -5.64 -14.71 0.04
C THR A 27 -6.95 -14.03 -0.36
N ALA A 28 -7.82 -13.72 0.60
CA ALA A 28 -9.10 -13.07 0.34
C ALA A 28 -8.94 -11.67 -0.28
N LEU A 29 -7.99 -10.87 0.21
CA LEU A 29 -7.71 -9.54 -0.33
C LEU A 29 -7.21 -9.60 -1.76
N THR A 30 -6.29 -10.52 -2.06
CA THR A 30 -5.72 -10.69 -3.40
C THR A 30 -6.76 -11.18 -4.40
N GLU A 31 -7.58 -12.16 -4.02
CA GLU A 31 -8.69 -12.63 -4.85
C GLU A 31 -9.68 -11.51 -5.16
N PHE A 32 -10.02 -10.69 -4.16
CA PHE A 32 -10.96 -9.58 -4.35
C PHE A 32 -10.36 -8.45 -5.19
N ALA A 33 -9.08 -8.15 -5.01
CA ALA A 33 -8.38 -7.14 -5.80
C ALA A 33 -8.22 -7.52 -7.28
N ASN A 34 -8.38 -8.79 -7.63
CA ASN A 34 -8.39 -9.28 -9.01
C ASN A 34 -9.78 -9.28 -9.65
N CYS A 35 -10.84 -8.92 -8.91
CA CYS A 35 -12.15 -8.70 -9.50
C CYS A 35 -12.23 -7.39 -10.27
N ASP A 36 -13.28 -7.29 -11.08
CA ASP A 36 -13.65 -6.06 -11.78
C ASP A 36 -14.24 -5.06 -10.78
N LEU A 37 -13.34 -4.25 -10.21
CA LEU A 37 -13.60 -3.18 -9.26
C LEU A 37 -12.91 -1.91 -9.76
N PRO A 38 -13.39 -0.72 -9.36
CA PRO A 38 -12.68 0.53 -9.64
C PRO A 38 -11.22 0.47 -9.18
N ASP A 39 -10.32 1.07 -9.96
CA ASP A 39 -8.86 0.97 -9.72
C ASP A 39 -8.46 1.40 -8.30
N LEU A 40 -9.09 2.44 -7.76
CA LEU A 40 -8.80 2.92 -6.40
C LEU A 40 -9.28 1.95 -5.30
N ASP A 41 -10.36 1.20 -5.54
CA ASP A 41 -10.81 0.16 -4.61
C ASP A 41 -9.87 -1.04 -4.65
N ARG A 42 -9.44 -1.44 -5.86
CA ARG A 42 -8.41 -2.48 -6.04
C ARG A 42 -7.09 -2.06 -5.40
N ALA A 43 -6.67 -0.81 -5.56
CA ALA A 43 -5.46 -0.28 -4.95
C ALA A 43 -5.52 -0.38 -3.42
N ARG A 44 -6.66 -0.03 -2.82
CA ARG A 44 -6.88 -0.15 -1.37
C ARG A 44 -6.75 -1.60 -0.90
N LEU A 45 -7.33 -2.56 -1.64
CA LEU A 45 -7.21 -3.98 -1.32
C LEU A 45 -5.75 -4.46 -1.41
N TRP A 46 -5.02 -4.04 -2.44
CA TRP A 46 -3.59 -4.33 -2.57
C TRP A 46 -2.73 -3.72 -1.45
N ILE A 47 -3.05 -2.51 -0.99
CA ILE A 47 -2.40 -1.89 0.18
C ILE A 47 -2.66 -2.73 1.44
N GLN A 48 -3.90 -3.17 1.67
CA GLN A 48 -4.23 -4.03 2.80
C GLN A 48 -3.51 -5.38 2.73
N ALA A 49 -3.40 -5.96 1.52
CA ALA A 49 -2.66 -7.20 1.29
C ALA A 49 -1.17 -7.01 1.59
N ALA A 50 -0.58 -5.89 1.16
CA ALA A 50 0.80 -5.55 1.47
C ALA A 50 1.02 -5.51 2.98
N GLN A 51 0.16 -4.81 3.74
CA GLN A 51 0.24 -4.73 5.19
C GLN A 51 0.09 -6.10 5.89
N ALA A 52 -0.73 -6.99 5.35
CA ALA A 52 -0.85 -8.35 5.87
C ALA A 52 0.44 -9.17 5.60
N HIS A 53 1.04 -9.05 4.41
CA HIS A 53 2.37 -9.60 4.14
C HIS A 53 3.46 -9.03 5.04
N GLU A 54 3.39 -7.74 5.43
CA GLU A 54 4.31 -7.18 6.41
C GLU A 54 4.22 -7.91 7.76
N ARG A 55 3.01 -8.24 8.22
CA ARG A 55 2.78 -8.96 9.49
C ARG A 55 3.21 -10.42 9.40
N LEU A 56 3.13 -11.02 8.21
CA LEU A 56 3.68 -12.35 7.92
C LEU A 56 5.20 -12.36 7.75
N ASN A 57 5.87 -11.19 7.83
CA ASN A 57 7.31 -11.04 7.58
C ASN A 57 7.74 -11.53 6.19
N GLU A 58 6.92 -11.24 5.17
CA GLU A 58 7.17 -11.58 3.76
C GLU A 58 7.51 -10.31 2.95
N PRO A 59 8.72 -9.74 3.09
CA PRO A 59 9.05 -8.42 2.56
C PRO A 59 8.92 -8.33 1.03
N GLY A 60 9.28 -9.39 0.30
CA GLY A 60 9.16 -9.42 -1.16
C GLY A 60 7.71 -9.30 -1.63
N ARG A 61 6.80 -10.06 -1.00
CA ARG A 61 5.37 -10.05 -1.32
C ARG A 61 4.71 -8.74 -0.91
N ALA A 62 5.07 -8.19 0.25
CA ALA A 62 4.57 -6.89 0.69
C ALA A 62 4.94 -5.77 -0.31
N LEU A 63 6.20 -5.75 -0.77
CA LEU A 63 6.66 -4.76 -1.75
C LEU A 63 6.02 -4.95 -3.12
N GLU A 64 5.80 -6.19 -3.57
CA GLU A 64 5.06 -6.49 -4.80
C GLU A 64 3.61 -5.98 -4.72
N ALA A 65 2.93 -6.22 -3.60
CA ALA A 65 1.55 -5.76 -3.41
C ALA A 65 1.46 -4.22 -3.39
N TYR A 66 2.42 -3.53 -2.75
CA TYR A 66 2.50 -2.07 -2.84
C TYR A 66 2.74 -1.57 -4.27
N GLU A 67 3.56 -2.26 -5.06
CA GLU A 67 3.81 -1.90 -6.46
C GLU A 67 2.51 -2.01 -7.29
N ARG A 68 1.76 -3.10 -7.13
CA ARG A 68 0.47 -3.29 -7.79
C ARG A 68 -0.52 -2.17 -7.42
N ALA A 69 -0.58 -1.79 -6.15
CA ALA A 69 -1.42 -0.68 -5.71
C ALA A 69 -0.97 0.66 -6.32
N ALA A 70 0.34 0.92 -6.39
CA ALA A 70 0.87 2.16 -6.95
C ALA A 70 0.57 2.30 -8.45
N LEU A 71 0.62 1.19 -9.21
CA LEU A 71 0.26 1.18 -10.63
C LEU A 71 -1.21 1.59 -10.86
N LEU A 72 -2.11 1.16 -9.97
CA LEU A 72 -3.54 1.52 -10.02
C LEU A 72 -3.80 2.95 -9.55
N GLU A 73 -3.02 3.46 -8.61
CA GLU A 73 -3.14 4.84 -8.11
C GLU A 73 -2.58 5.90 -9.08
N THR A 74 -1.58 5.54 -9.88
CA THR A 74 -0.82 6.48 -10.72
C THR A 74 -1.70 7.26 -11.72
N PRO A 75 -2.62 6.62 -12.47
CA PRO A 75 -3.53 7.34 -13.39
C PRO A 75 -4.46 8.33 -12.69
N HIS A 76 -4.66 8.17 -11.38
CA HIS A 76 -5.53 9.01 -10.56
C HIS A 76 -4.75 10.03 -9.71
N HIS A 77 -3.44 10.16 -9.93
CA HIS A 77 -2.56 11.04 -9.16
C HIS A 77 -2.67 10.81 -7.64
N ARG A 78 -2.83 9.55 -7.25
CA ARG A 78 -2.79 9.12 -5.84
C ARG A 78 -1.40 8.57 -5.53
N PHE A 79 -0.96 8.78 -4.29
CA PHE A 79 0.40 8.45 -3.87
C PHE A 79 0.45 7.61 -2.59
N GLN A 80 -0.69 7.11 -2.11
CA GLN A 80 -0.76 6.44 -0.81
C GLN A 80 0.02 5.13 -0.81
N ALA A 81 -0.09 4.31 -1.85
CA ALA A 81 0.65 3.05 -1.99
C ALA A 81 2.16 3.29 -2.02
N SER A 82 2.62 4.23 -2.86
CA SER A 82 4.04 4.59 -2.98
C SER A 82 4.60 5.16 -1.67
N PHE A 83 3.83 6.01 -0.99
CA PHE A 83 4.23 6.55 0.31
C PHE A 83 4.34 5.44 1.37
N ARG A 84 3.36 4.54 1.46
CA ARG A 84 3.40 3.39 2.39
C ARG A 84 4.53 2.41 2.07
N LYS A 85 4.80 2.14 0.79
CA LYS A 85 5.96 1.37 0.33
C LYS A 85 7.26 1.99 0.85
N SER A 86 7.40 3.30 0.73
CA SER A 86 8.57 4.03 1.24
C SER A 86 8.71 3.86 2.75
N ASP A 87 7.63 3.95 3.53
CA ASP A 87 7.64 3.76 4.98
C ASP A 87 8.02 2.31 5.38
N TYR A 88 7.58 1.33 4.60
CA TYR A 88 7.95 -0.07 4.83
C TYR A 88 9.43 -0.33 4.51
N LEU A 89 9.95 0.22 3.40
CA LEU A 89 11.38 0.12 3.06
C LEU A 89 12.27 0.69 4.17
N GLN A 90 11.85 1.76 4.85
CA GLN A 90 12.59 2.29 6.01
C GLN A 90 12.61 1.30 7.17
N ARG A 91 11.48 0.67 7.47
CA ARG A 91 11.40 -0.37 8.52
C ARG A 91 12.26 -1.59 8.18
N LEU A 92 12.44 -1.88 6.90
CA LEU A 92 13.36 -2.92 6.41
C LEU A 92 14.84 -2.47 6.37
N GLY A 93 15.16 -1.23 6.74
CA GLY A 93 16.52 -0.67 6.67
C GLY A 93 16.97 -0.25 5.27
N ARG A 94 16.12 -0.41 4.25
CA ARG A 94 16.36 -0.02 2.85
C ARG A 94 16.11 1.48 2.64
N LYS A 95 16.89 2.30 3.36
CA LYS A 95 16.70 3.76 3.45
C LYS A 95 16.88 4.47 2.11
N ASP A 96 17.81 4.02 1.27
CA ASP A 96 18.09 4.66 -0.03
C ASP A 96 16.91 4.52 -0.99
N GLU A 97 16.38 3.31 -1.15
CA GLU A 97 15.19 3.07 -2.00
C GLU A 97 13.95 3.80 -1.49
N SER A 98 13.79 3.89 -0.15
CA SER A 98 12.73 4.71 0.43
C SER A 98 12.87 6.18 0.04
N ARG A 99 14.09 6.71 0.12
CA ARG A 99 14.39 8.10 -0.24
C ARG A 99 14.15 8.36 -1.72
N GLU A 100 14.54 7.44 -2.59
CA GLU A 100 14.30 7.55 -4.04
C GLU A 100 12.81 7.67 -4.34
N ILE A 101 11.96 6.82 -3.73
CA ILE A 101 10.50 6.91 -3.89
C ILE A 101 9.99 8.26 -3.40
N LEU A 102 10.39 8.70 -2.21
CA LEU A 102 9.92 9.97 -1.64
C LEU A 102 10.35 11.18 -2.48
N GLN A 103 11.55 11.15 -3.09
CA GLN A 103 12.02 12.18 -4.01
C GLN A 103 11.21 12.19 -5.30
N ALA A 104 10.97 11.03 -5.91
CA ALA A 104 10.14 10.91 -7.10
C ALA A 104 8.69 11.40 -6.85
N LEU A 105 8.15 11.20 -5.64
CA LEU A 105 6.84 11.72 -5.25
C LEU A 105 6.82 13.25 -5.10
N LEU A 106 7.93 13.88 -4.66
CA LEU A 106 8.04 15.34 -4.57
C LEU A 106 8.07 16.02 -5.94
N GLU A 107 8.59 15.33 -6.95
CA GLU A 107 8.63 15.83 -8.33
C GLU A 107 7.26 15.81 -9.02
N ARG A 108 6.29 15.08 -8.47
CA ARG A 108 4.92 15.02 -9.01
C ARG A 108 4.23 16.37 -8.84
N PRO A 109 3.80 17.06 -9.91
CA PRO A 109 3.15 18.35 -9.80
C PRO A 109 1.80 18.26 -9.06
N GLU A 110 1.12 17.11 -9.15
CA GLU A 110 -0.20 16.87 -8.57
C GLU A 110 -0.17 16.64 -7.06
N ALA A 111 1.02 16.41 -6.49
CA ALA A 111 1.17 16.27 -5.04
C ALA A 111 0.74 17.56 -4.33
N THR A 112 -0.20 17.42 -3.41
CA THR A 112 -0.71 18.52 -2.59
C THR A 112 0.37 19.04 -1.64
N LEU A 113 0.17 20.25 -1.11
CA LEU A 113 1.10 20.81 -0.12
C LEU A 113 1.23 19.92 1.12
N SER A 114 0.13 19.28 1.56
CA SER A 114 0.13 18.36 2.69
C SER A 114 1.01 17.13 2.41
N GLU A 115 0.85 16.51 1.24
CA GLU A 115 1.65 15.35 0.82
C GLU A 115 3.13 15.71 0.70
N ARG A 116 3.47 16.83 0.05
CA ARG A 116 4.86 17.33 -0.05
C ARG A 116 5.49 17.53 1.33
N ASN A 117 4.74 18.06 2.28
CA ASN A 117 5.22 18.22 3.66
C ASN A 117 5.48 16.87 4.32
N SER A 118 4.59 15.89 4.16
CA SER A 118 4.80 14.52 4.65
C SER A 118 6.03 13.86 4.02
N PHE A 119 6.21 13.98 2.70
CA PHE A 119 7.36 13.40 2.00
C PHE A 119 8.68 14.03 2.47
N THR A 120 8.71 15.36 2.56
CA THR A 120 9.88 16.11 3.02
C THR A 120 10.23 15.77 4.48
N ALA A 121 9.23 15.68 5.35
CA ALA A 121 9.45 15.29 6.74
C ALA A 121 10.06 13.88 6.82
N ARG A 122 9.56 12.94 6.02
CA ARG A 122 10.07 11.57 5.98
C ARG A 122 11.51 11.50 5.47
N ILE A 123 11.85 12.23 4.40
CA ILE A 123 13.24 12.33 3.91
C ILE A 123 14.18 12.90 4.98
N LYS A 124 13.76 13.90 5.76
CA LYS A 124 14.56 14.46 6.84
C LYS A 124 14.87 13.43 7.93
N LEU A 125 13.92 12.54 8.25
CA LEU A 125 14.14 11.46 9.21
C LEU A 125 15.20 10.46 8.70
N LEU A 126 15.22 10.18 7.40
CA LEU A 126 16.22 9.29 6.80
C LEU A 126 17.66 9.83 6.90
N ARG A 127 17.85 11.15 6.84
CA ARG A 127 19.18 11.80 6.98
C ARG A 127 19.73 11.79 8.41
N ARG A 128 18.88 11.55 9.40
CA ARG A 128 19.23 11.61 10.84
C ARG A 128 19.53 10.24 11.44
N ALA A 129 19.22 9.16 10.73
CA ALA A 129 19.49 7.82 11.20
C ALA A 129 20.98 7.50 10.94
N PRO A 130 21.75 7.08 11.96
CA PRO A 130 23.17 6.74 11.81
C PRO A 130 23.38 5.61 10.81
#